data_AF-A0A3B8LBW7-F1
#
_entry.id   AF-A0A3B8LBW7-F1
#
_cell.length_a   1.000
_cell.length_b   1.000
_cell.length_c   1.000
_cell.angle_alpha   90.00
_cell.angle_beta   90.00
_cell.angle_gamma   90.00
#
_symmetry.space_group_name_H-M   'P 1'
#
loop_
_entity.id
_entity.type
_entity.pdbx_description
1 polymer ?
#
loop_
_entity_poly.entity_id
_entity_poly.type
_entity_poly.pdbx_seq_one_letter_code
_entity_poly.pdbx_strand_id
1 'polypeptide(L)' 'MANDLVIHGAAGRMGRRLVALSREFDALQLVGAIEYEGSPHLGKDAGVVAETEPFEVEIT' A
#
# COMPACT_ATOMS: atom_id res chain seq x y z
N MET A 1 8.17 16.06 9.72
CA MET A 1 8.51 15.52 8.38
C MET A 1 8.07 14.07 8.39
N ALA A 2 7.28 13.65 7.40
CA ALA A 2 6.91 12.25 7.25
C ALA A 2 8.04 11.49 6.54
N ASN A 3 8.18 10.20 6.85
CA ASN A 3 9.13 9.31 6.20
C ASN A 3 8.42 8.55 5.08
N ASP A 4 9.05 8.51 3.92
CA ASP A 4 8.57 7.74 2.78
C ASP A 4 8.59 6.23 3.11
N LEU A 5 7.45 5.58 2.90
CA LEU A 5 7.22 4.17 3.12
C LEU A 5 6.89 3.49 1.78
N VAL A 6 7.57 2.37 1.53
CA VAL A 6 7.25 1.46 0.43
C VAL A 6 6.95 0.08 1.02
N ILE A 7 5.89 -0.57 0.54
CA ILE A 7 5.49 -1.91 0.99
C ILE A 7 5.64 -2.90 -0.15
N HIS A 8 6.52 -3.88 0.00
CA HIS A 8 6.63 -5.03 -0.90
C HIS A 8 5.67 -6.14 -0.46
N GLY A 9 4.98 -6.75 -1.42
CA GLY A 9 3.88 -7.69 -1.15
C GLY A 9 2.64 -6.96 -0.64
N ALA A 10 2.37 -5.75 -1.15
CA ALA A 10 1.29 -4.87 -0.68
C ALA A 10 -0.10 -5.51 -0.78
N ALA A 11 -0.32 -6.36 -1.77
CA ALA A 11 -1.58 -7.10 -1.92
C ALA A 11 -1.67 -8.39 -1.08
N GLY A 12 -0.62 -8.76 -0.34
CA GLY A 12 -0.61 -9.92 0.55
C GLY A 12 -1.34 -9.67 1.88
N ARG A 13 -1.58 -10.73 2.67
CA ARG A 13 -2.28 -10.64 3.97
C ARG A 13 -1.64 -9.61 4.91
N MET A 14 -0.31 -9.64 5.03
CA MET A 14 0.43 -8.70 5.88
C MET A 14 0.54 -7.32 5.22
N GLY A 15 0.83 -7.28 3.92
CA GLY A 15 0.97 -6.02 3.18
C GLY A 15 -0.27 -5.14 3.26
N ARG A 16 -1.47 -5.72 3.05
CA ARG A 16 -2.74 -4.99 3.18
C ARG A 16 -2.91 -4.39 4.57
N ARG A 17 -2.53 -5.13 5.62
CA ARG A 17 -2.60 -4.62 7.00
C ARG A 17 -1.62 -3.47 7.24
N LEU A 18 -0.40 -3.55 6.71
CA LEU A 18 0.59 -2.49 6.80
C LEU A 18 0.16 -1.24 6.02
N VAL A 19 -0.40 -1.40 4.82
CA VAL A 19 -0.98 -0.30 4.03
C VAL A 19 -2.07 0.40 4.84
N ALA A 20 -3.06 -0.35 5.33
CA ALA A 20 -4.17 0.21 6.10
C ALA A 20 -3.68 0.94 7.37
N LEU A 21 -2.69 0.38 8.08
CA LEU A 21 -2.13 0.98 9.29
C LEU A 21 -1.29 2.22 9.02
N SER A 22 -0.64 2.33 7.87
CA SER A 22 0.32 3.42 7.61
C SER A 22 -0.29 4.82 7.77
N ARG A 23 -1.57 4.97 7.44
CA ARG A 23 -2.38 6.19 7.63
C ARG A 23 -2.59 6.59 9.08
N GLU A 24 -2.50 5.66 10.04
CA GLU A 24 -2.65 5.95 11.46
C GLU A 24 -1.42 6.67 12.04
N PHE A 25 -0.34 6.83 11.27
CA PHE A 25 0.91 7.43 11.69
C PHE A 25 1.27 8.63 10.82
N ASP A 26 1.10 9.86 11.34
CA ASP A 26 1.51 11.11 10.65
C ASP A 26 3.00 11.17 10.27
N ALA A 27 3.82 10.30 10.88
CA ALA A 27 5.23 10.16 10.59
C ALA A 27 5.53 9.32 9.34
N LEU A 28 4.51 8.73 8.69
CA LEU A 28 4.67 7.86 7.53
C LEU A 28 3.85 8.39 6.35
N GLN A 29 4.44 8.32 5.16
CA GLN A 29 3.75 8.56 3.90
C GLN A 29 3.95 7.36 3.00
N LEU A 30 2.87 6.64 2.66
CA LEU A 30 2.96 5.55 1.69
C LEU A 30 3.19 6.17 0.31
N VAL A 31 4.32 5.85 -0.31
CA VAL A 31 4.71 6.36 -1.65
C VAL A 31 4.89 5.25 -2.67
N GLY A 32 4.81 3.98 -2.25
CA GLY A 32 4.94 2.84 -3.15
C GLY A 32 4.33 1.56 -2.61
N ALA A 33 3.74 0.78 -3.49
CA ALA A 33 3.18 -0.53 -3.23
C ALA A 33 3.65 -1.49 -4.32
N ILE A 34 4.38 -2.53 -3.94
CA ILE A 34 5.02 -3.46 -4.89
C ILE A 34 4.42 -4.84 -4.74
N GLU A 35 4.24 -5.54 -5.86
CA GLU A 35 3.86 -6.96 -5.90
C GLU A 35 4.61 -7.78 -6.95
N TYR A 36 4.43 -9.10 -6.92
CA TYR A 36 4.91 -9.97 -7.99
C TYR A 36 4.15 -9.71 -9.31
N GLU A 37 4.84 -9.88 -10.43
CA GLU A 37 4.38 -9.55 -11.80
C GLU A 37 3.05 -10.21 -12.23
N GLY A 38 2.67 -11.32 -11.61
CA GLY A 38 1.42 -12.04 -11.89
C GLY A 38 0.27 -11.72 -10.92
N SER A 39 0.41 -10.69 -10.08
CA SER A 39 -0.59 -10.37 -9.07
C SER A 39 -1.88 -9.86 -9.72
N PRO A 40 -3.07 -10.35 -9.35
CA PRO A 40 -4.34 -9.85 -9.87
C PRO A 40 -4.70 -8.44 -9.36
N HIS A 41 -3.79 -7.84 -8.57
CA HIS A 41 -3.96 -6.53 -7.93
C HIS A 41 -3.09 -5.43 -8.55
N LEU A 42 -2.23 -5.75 -9.54
CA LEU A 42 -1.46 -4.74 -10.26
C LEU A 42 -2.37 -3.66 -10.89
N GLY A 43 -1.93 -2.41 -10.84
CA GLY A 43 -2.65 -1.23 -11.34
C GLY A 43 -3.86 -0.82 -10.48
N LYS A 44 -4.14 -1.51 -9.37
CA LYS A 44 -5.17 -1.09 -8.40
C LYS A 44 -4.54 -0.22 -7.32
N ASP A 45 -5.33 0.70 -6.78
CA ASP A 45 -4.92 1.49 -5.62
C ASP A 45 -4.68 0.60 -4.39
N ALA A 46 -3.57 0.83 -3.69
CA ALA A 46 -3.14 0.06 -2.54
C ALA A 46 -4.14 0.16 -1.37
N GLY A 47 -4.71 1.34 -1.14
CA GLY A 47 -5.75 1.58 -0.13
C GLY A 47 -7.02 0.81 -0.41
N VAL A 48 -7.48 0.84 -1.66
CA VAL A 48 -8.67 0.09 -2.10
C VAL A 48 -8.45 -1.42 -1.92
N VAL A 49 -7.28 -1.95 -2.31
CA VAL A 49 -6.95 -3.38 -2.11
C VAL A 49 -6.81 -3.74 -0.62
N ALA A 50 -6.41 -2.79 0.21
CA ALA A 50 -6.35 -2.91 1.66
C ALA A 50 -7.69 -2.60 2.38
N GLU A 51 -8.80 -2.46 1.64
CA GLU A 51 -10.15 -2.21 2.17
C GLU A 51 -10.25 -0.92 3.01
N THR A 52 -9.55 0.13 2.59
CA THR A 52 -9.58 1.47 3.18
C THR A 52 -9.77 2.55 2.10
N GLU A 53 -9.75 3.82 2.49
CA GLU A 53 -9.79 4.94 1.54
C GLU A 53 -8.57 4.91 0.59
N PRO A 54 -8.72 5.39 -0.66
CA PRO A 54 -7.62 5.38 -1.62
C PRO A 54 -6.39 6.12 -1.09
N PHE A 55 -5.21 5.56 -1.39
CA PHE A 55 -3.93 6.19 -1.06
C PHE A 55 -3.34 6.97 -2.25
N GLU A 56 -3.94 6.87 -3.43
CA GLU A 56 -3.41 7.39 -4.71
C GLU A 56 -2.05 6.78 -5.05
N VAL A 57 -1.82 5.54 -4.58
CA VAL A 57 -0.62 4.75 -4.83
C VAL A 57 -1.05 3.46 -5.49
N GLU A 58 -0.71 3.33 -6.77
CA GLU A 58 -0.95 2.11 -7.53
C GLU A 58 -0.01 0.99 -7.09
N ILE A 59 -0.53 -0.23 -7.05
CA ILE A 59 0.28 -1.44 -6.88
C ILE A 59 0.99 -1.72 -8.20
N THR A 60 2.33 -1.76 -8.15
CA THR A 60 3.22 -1.99 -9.29
C THR A 60 4.02 -3.28 -9.19
#